data_AF-A0A831V5T0-F1
#
_entry.id   AF-A0A831V5T0-F1
#
_cell.length_a   1.000
_cell.length_b   1.000
_cell.length_c   1.000
_cell.angle_alpha   90.00
_cell.angle_beta   90.00
_cell.angle_gamma   90.00
#
_symmetry.space_group_name_H-M   'P 1'
#
loop_
_entity.id
_entity.type
_entity.pdbx_description
1 polymer ?
#
loop_
_entity_poly.entity_id
_entity_poly.type
_entity_poly.pdbx_seq_one_letter_code
_entity_poly.pdbx_strand_id
1 'polypeptide(L)'
;MEHDSTDVVKLTLKLLWNSPDGKTPFADYLLLNVEPFVSVSLVPSSVSGGGSITGVTSGSNNVTDAGSRYDVKIEFDTAPPPDRLIGGESLEWKLTGTGLTPGHFKALSHPLGDPTKRDYALLHVQGTPGGQSAKLGVIPEPATLILFGMGLAAPLAARWRKR
;
A
#
# COMPACT_ATOMS: atom_id res chain seq x y z
N MET A 1 11.33 4.71 33.69
CA MET A 1 11.40 4.65 32.22
C MET A 1 10.12 3.98 31.77
N GLU A 2 9.16 4.79 31.36
CA GLU A 2 7.85 4.36 30.90
C GLU A 2 8.02 3.95 29.42
N HIS A 3 7.94 2.64 29.15
CA HIS A 3 7.88 2.17 27.77
C HIS A 3 6.46 2.49 27.28
N ASP A 4 6.33 3.48 26.39
CA ASP A 4 5.10 3.70 25.62
C ASP A 4 4.74 2.38 24.92
N SER A 5 3.85 1.59 25.52
CA SER A 5 3.26 0.41 24.89
C SER A 5 2.28 0.90 23.83
N THR A 6 2.80 1.42 22.73
CA THR A 6 1.98 1.63 21.56
C THR A 6 1.86 0.25 20.91
N ASP A 7 0.77 -0.47 21.18
CA ASP A 7 0.45 -1.75 20.53
C ASP A 7 -0.50 -1.56 19.34
N VAL A 8 -0.81 -0.31 19.00
CA VAL A 8 -1.76 0.07 17.95
C VAL A 8 -1.22 1.25 17.15
N VAL A 9 -1.09 1.08 15.83
CA VAL A 9 -0.63 2.13 14.91
C VAL A 9 -1.77 2.48 13.96
N LYS A 10 -2.08 3.79 13.88
CA LYS A 10 -2.98 4.33 12.86
C LYS A 10 -2.21 4.57 11.57
N LEU A 11 -2.75 4.09 10.46
CA LEU A 11 -2.23 4.30 9.12
C LEU A 11 -3.28 5.03 8.29
N THR A 12 -2.81 5.93 7.43
CA THR A 12 -3.65 6.68 6.48
C THR A 12 -3.08 6.50 5.09
N LEU A 13 -3.88 6.01 4.14
CA LEU A 13 -3.56 5.98 2.72
C LEU A 13 -4.37 7.05 2.00
N LYS A 14 -3.70 7.96 1.30
CA LYS A 14 -4.35 8.98 0.47
C LYS A 14 -4.00 8.75 -1.00
N LEU A 15 -5.01 8.58 -1.84
CA LEU A 15 -4.83 8.35 -3.27
C LEU A 15 -4.98 9.68 -4.01
N LEU A 16 -3.85 10.26 -4.45
CA LEU A 16 -3.82 11.57 -5.10
C LEU A 16 -3.86 11.52 -6.63
N TRP A 17 -4.16 10.37 -7.23
CA TRP A 17 -4.23 10.27 -8.70
C TRP A 17 -5.56 10.81 -9.24
N ASN A 18 -5.48 11.41 -10.42
CA ASN A 18 -6.65 11.74 -11.23
C ASN A 18 -6.76 10.73 -12.38
N SER A 19 -7.98 10.33 -12.72
CA SER A 19 -8.21 9.51 -13.90
C SER A 19 -8.30 10.37 -15.16
N PRO A 20 -7.33 10.30 -16.10
CA PRO A 20 -7.32 11.17 -17.27
C PRO A 20 -8.29 10.73 -18.38
N ASP A 21 -8.79 9.49 -18.33
CA ASP A 21 -9.45 8.80 -19.45
C ASP A 21 -10.88 8.29 -19.12
N GLY A 22 -11.48 8.80 -18.04
CA GLY A 22 -12.81 8.37 -17.58
C GLY A 22 -12.84 6.96 -16.99
N LYS A 23 -11.69 6.28 -16.86
CA LYS A 23 -11.56 5.07 -16.03
C LYS A 23 -11.57 5.44 -14.56
N THR A 24 -11.56 4.46 -13.67
CA THR A 24 -11.47 4.72 -12.24
C THR A 24 -10.47 3.74 -11.68
N PRO A 25 -9.16 4.07 -11.74
CA PRO A 25 -8.14 3.23 -11.14
C PRO A 25 -8.42 3.08 -9.64
N PHE A 26 -8.26 1.86 -9.15
CA PHE A 26 -8.55 1.52 -7.76
C PHE A 26 -7.41 0.71 -7.15
N ALA A 27 -7.23 0.86 -5.84
CA ALA A 27 -6.29 0.07 -5.07
C ALA A 27 -6.78 -1.38 -4.92
N ASP A 28 -5.88 -2.34 -5.06
CA ASP A 28 -6.14 -3.78 -4.88
C ASP A 28 -5.51 -4.29 -3.59
N TYR A 29 -4.22 -4.06 -3.39
CA TYR A 29 -3.54 -4.34 -2.13
C TYR A 29 -2.38 -3.40 -1.87
N LEU A 30 -2.02 -3.28 -0.60
CA LEU A 30 -0.86 -2.55 -0.09
C LEU A 30 0.06 -3.53 0.65
N LEU A 31 1.34 -3.50 0.32
CA LEU A 31 2.40 -4.26 0.97
C LEU A 31 3.26 -3.32 1.83
N LEU A 32 3.54 -3.74 3.05
CA LEU A 32 4.35 -3.00 4.02
C LEU A 32 5.45 -3.90 4.59
N ASN A 33 6.53 -3.27 5.04
CA ASN A 33 7.58 -3.91 5.83
C ASN A 33 7.49 -3.46 7.29
N VAL A 34 7.94 -4.31 8.20
CA VAL A 34 7.90 -4.09 9.65
C VAL A 34 9.23 -4.55 10.23
N GLU A 35 10.08 -3.63 10.71
CA GLU A 35 11.39 -3.96 11.28
C GLU A 35 11.62 -3.35 12.68
N PRO A 36 12.04 -4.13 13.69
CA PRO A 36 12.07 -5.60 13.68
C PRO A 36 10.67 -6.19 13.46
N PHE A 37 10.61 -7.37 12.84
CA PHE A 37 9.31 -7.98 12.53
C PHE A 37 8.49 -8.21 13.80
N VAL A 38 7.27 -7.65 13.78
CA VAL A 38 6.20 -7.96 14.72
C VAL A 38 4.98 -8.39 13.93
N SER A 39 4.29 -9.42 14.42
CA SER A 39 3.02 -9.83 13.82
C SER A 39 1.98 -8.74 14.04
N VAL A 40 1.15 -8.49 13.02
CA VAL A 40 0.12 -7.45 13.09
C VAL A 40 -1.25 -8.00 12.70
N SER A 41 -2.30 -7.36 13.19
CA SER A 41 -3.68 -7.68 12.85
C SER A 41 -4.50 -6.41 12.72
N LEU A 42 -5.58 -6.46 11.94
CA LEU A 42 -6.51 -5.34 11.82
C LEU A 42 -7.26 -5.16 13.14
N VAL A 43 -7.45 -3.91 13.57
CA VAL A 43 -8.37 -3.59 14.65
C VAL A 43 -9.83 -3.67 14.11
N PRO A 44 -10.69 -4.60 14.58
CA PRO A 44 -11.93 -5.01 13.89
C PRO A 44 -13.06 -3.98 13.67
N SER A 45 -12.84 -2.68 13.92
CA SER A 45 -13.91 -1.67 13.82
C SER A 45 -13.43 -0.26 13.45
N SER A 46 -12.15 -0.07 13.16
CA SER A 46 -11.55 1.26 13.03
C SER A 46 -11.14 1.63 11.61
N VAL A 47 -11.87 1.15 10.61
CA VAL A 47 -11.66 1.54 9.20
C VAL A 47 -12.62 2.68 8.86
N SER A 48 -12.11 3.75 8.27
CA SER A 48 -12.94 4.86 7.78
C SER A 48 -12.41 5.36 6.43
N GLY A 49 -13.30 5.57 5.45
CA GLY A 49 -12.93 5.99 4.09
C GLY A 49 -13.97 5.56 3.05
N GLY A 50 -13.67 5.84 1.77
CA GLY A 50 -14.50 5.42 0.63
C GLY A 50 -14.33 3.95 0.22
N GLY A 51 -13.23 3.31 0.66
CA GLY A 51 -12.98 1.88 0.42
C GLY A 51 -12.91 1.04 1.70
N SER A 52 -13.01 -0.29 1.55
CA SER A 52 -12.93 -1.24 2.66
C SER A 52 -11.70 -2.14 2.60
N ILE A 53 -11.25 -2.61 3.77
CA ILE A 53 -10.20 -3.63 3.91
C ILE A 53 -10.88 -4.99 4.01
N THR A 54 -10.51 -5.92 3.13
CA THR A 54 -11.07 -7.28 3.08
C THR A 54 -10.20 -8.30 3.79
N GLY A 55 -8.91 -8.00 3.98
CA GLY A 55 -7.96 -8.90 4.62
C GLY A 55 -6.68 -8.21 5.09
N VAL A 56 -6.08 -8.76 6.14
CA VAL A 56 -4.72 -8.44 6.59
C VAL A 56 -3.98 -9.75 6.83
N THR A 57 -2.88 -9.95 6.11
CA THR A 57 -1.97 -11.08 6.33
C THR A 57 -0.62 -10.54 6.80
N SER A 58 -0.03 -11.15 7.83
CA SER A 58 1.29 -10.77 8.34
C SER A 58 2.20 -11.97 8.56
N GLY A 59 3.49 -11.84 8.28
CA GLY A 59 4.52 -12.84 8.50
C GLY A 59 5.86 -12.38 7.95
N SER A 60 6.97 -12.67 8.63
CA SER A 60 8.28 -12.18 8.18
C SER A 60 8.60 -12.63 6.75
N ASN A 61 8.81 -11.67 5.85
CA ASN A 61 9.12 -11.88 4.43
C ASN A 61 8.17 -12.85 3.71
N ASN A 62 6.89 -12.89 4.10
CA ASN A 62 5.94 -13.91 3.65
C ASN A 62 5.27 -13.60 2.30
N VAL A 63 5.32 -12.36 1.83
CA VAL A 63 4.70 -11.95 0.57
C VAL A 63 5.77 -11.51 -0.42
N THR A 64 5.83 -12.17 -1.58
CA THR A 64 6.79 -11.84 -2.64
C THR A 64 6.09 -11.06 -3.76
N ASP A 65 6.59 -9.88 -4.09
CA ASP A 65 6.12 -9.10 -5.22
C ASP A 65 7.17 -8.13 -5.78
N ALA A 66 7.11 -7.83 -7.07
CA ALA A 66 7.98 -6.90 -7.79
C ALA A 66 9.49 -7.16 -7.61
N GLY A 67 9.88 -8.42 -7.32
CA GLY A 67 11.26 -8.77 -7.04
C GLY A 67 11.72 -8.42 -5.63
N SER A 68 10.80 -8.28 -4.68
CA SER A 68 11.04 -8.01 -3.25
C SER A 68 10.12 -8.87 -2.38
N ARG A 69 10.45 -9.00 -1.10
CA ARG A 69 9.61 -9.60 -0.06
C ARG A 69 9.17 -8.55 0.95
N TYR A 70 7.95 -8.75 1.46
CA TYR A 70 7.24 -7.89 2.38
C TYR A 70 6.66 -8.70 3.54
N ASP A 71 6.38 -8.02 4.64
CA ASP A 71 5.92 -8.65 5.89
C ASP A 71 4.40 -8.62 6.05
N VAL A 72 3.74 -7.61 5.48
CA VAL A 72 2.30 -7.36 5.67
C VAL A 72 1.65 -7.10 4.32
N LYS A 73 0.51 -7.76 4.07
CA LYS A 73 -0.40 -7.47 2.96
C LYS A 73 -1.74 -7.01 3.51
N ILE A 74 -2.16 -5.82 3.09
CA ILE A 74 -3.51 -5.28 3.30
C ILE A 74 -4.26 -5.42 1.98
N GLU A 75 -5.39 -6.10 1.99
CA GLU A 75 -6.25 -6.31 0.82
C GLU A 75 -7.44 -5.36 0.87
N PHE A 76 -7.76 -4.76 -0.27
CA PHE A 76 -8.90 -3.86 -0.42
C PHE A 76 -10.03 -4.56 -1.19
N ASP A 77 -11.25 -4.04 -1.06
CA ASP A 77 -12.35 -4.50 -1.88
C ASP A 77 -12.19 -4.07 -3.34
N THR A 78 -12.33 -5.03 -4.24
CA THR A 78 -12.21 -4.86 -5.70
C THR A 78 -13.44 -5.35 -6.46
N ALA A 79 -14.41 -5.97 -5.78
CA ALA A 79 -15.57 -6.57 -6.43
C ALA A 79 -16.47 -5.51 -7.11
N PRO A 80 -17.15 -5.82 -8.22
CA PRO A 80 -18.24 -5.00 -8.73
C PRO A 80 -19.60 -5.50 -8.19
N PRO A 81 -20.45 -4.64 -7.60
CA PRO A 81 -20.17 -3.34 -7.01
C PRO A 81 -19.95 -3.50 -5.50
N PRO A 82 -18.75 -3.28 -4.92
CA PRO A 82 -18.68 -2.27 -3.85
C PRO A 82 -17.32 -1.56 -3.65
N ASP A 83 -17.37 -0.43 -2.92
CA ASP A 83 -16.35 0.30 -2.14
C ASP A 83 -14.87 0.14 -2.55
N ARG A 84 -14.61 0.30 -3.84
CA ARG A 84 -13.24 0.39 -4.37
C ARG A 84 -12.61 1.69 -3.90
N LEU A 85 -11.40 1.61 -3.35
CA LEU A 85 -10.64 2.80 -2.99
C LEU A 85 -10.05 3.45 -4.24
N ILE A 86 -10.56 4.63 -4.60
CA ILE A 86 -10.26 5.32 -5.87
C ILE A 86 -9.54 6.66 -5.68
N GLY A 87 -9.17 7.29 -6.79
CA GLY A 87 -8.48 8.59 -6.77
C GLY A 87 -9.30 9.69 -6.13
N GLY A 88 -8.68 10.48 -5.26
CA GLY A 88 -9.33 11.51 -4.45
C GLY A 88 -9.79 11.02 -3.07
N GLU A 89 -9.83 9.71 -2.86
CA GLU A 89 -10.24 9.13 -1.58
C GLU A 89 -9.07 8.91 -0.62
N SER A 90 -9.44 8.77 0.66
CA SER A 90 -8.53 8.37 1.72
C SER A 90 -9.12 7.22 2.51
N LEU A 91 -8.24 6.33 2.97
CA LEU A 91 -8.55 5.25 3.87
C LEU A 91 -7.71 5.39 5.13
N GLU A 92 -8.36 5.41 6.27
CA GLU A 92 -7.71 5.33 7.57
C GLU A 92 -8.03 3.98 8.21
N TRP A 93 -7.02 3.33 8.78
CA TRP A 93 -7.19 2.09 9.54
C TRP A 93 -6.20 2.01 10.69
N LYS A 94 -6.36 1.00 11.55
CA LYS A 94 -5.41 0.72 12.63
C LYS A 94 -4.96 -0.73 12.56
N LEU A 95 -3.67 -0.93 12.78
CA LEU A 95 -3.06 -2.23 12.99
C LEU A 95 -2.68 -2.36 14.46
N THR A 96 -2.78 -3.57 15.00
CA THR A 96 -2.32 -3.89 16.36
C THR A 96 -1.33 -5.05 16.35
N GLY A 97 -0.39 -5.03 17.29
CA GLY A 97 0.61 -6.06 17.51
C GLY A 97 1.44 -5.74 18.76
N THR A 98 1.90 -6.75 19.49
CA THR A 98 2.71 -6.55 20.69
C THR A 98 4.00 -5.82 20.36
N GLY A 99 4.21 -4.65 20.98
CA GLY A 99 5.36 -3.79 20.75
C GLY A 99 5.33 -3.02 19.42
N LEU A 100 4.20 -2.99 18.71
CA LEU A 100 4.09 -2.37 17.38
C LEU A 100 4.17 -0.84 17.45
N THR A 101 5.32 -0.28 17.12
CA THR A 101 5.49 1.17 17.02
C THR A 101 5.33 1.67 15.58
N PRO A 102 5.00 2.96 15.39
CA PRO A 102 5.05 3.59 14.07
C PRO A 102 6.42 3.52 13.38
N GLY A 103 7.50 3.39 14.16
CA GLY A 103 8.87 3.29 13.66
C GLY A 103 9.13 2.04 12.82
N HIS A 104 8.37 0.96 13.06
CA HIS A 104 8.58 -0.31 12.36
C HIS A 104 8.31 -0.23 10.86
N PHE A 105 7.43 0.67 10.42
CA PHE A 105 7.05 0.80 9.01
C PHE A 105 8.07 1.58 8.16
N LYS A 106 9.21 1.99 8.72
CA LYS A 106 10.29 2.66 8.00
C LYS A 106 11.32 1.68 7.42
N ALA A 107 10.95 0.41 7.28
CA ALA A 107 11.81 -0.63 6.75
C ALA A 107 11.73 -0.73 5.23
N LEU A 108 12.86 -0.96 4.58
CA LEU A 108 12.91 -1.29 3.17
C LEU A 108 12.59 -2.77 2.96
N SER A 109 11.96 -3.10 1.83
CA SER A 109 11.68 -4.47 1.43
C SER A 109 12.96 -5.29 1.27
N HIS A 110 12.81 -6.61 1.42
CA HIS A 110 13.91 -7.53 1.21
C HIS A 110 14.02 -7.90 -0.28
N PRO A 111 15.06 -7.48 -1.01
CA PRO A 111 15.16 -7.72 -2.45
C PRO A 111 15.37 -9.19 -2.78
N LEU A 112 14.85 -9.62 -3.92
CA LEU A 112 15.14 -10.90 -4.54
C LEU A 112 16.02 -10.68 -5.77
N GLY A 113 17.30 -11.04 -5.64
CA GLY A 113 18.28 -10.93 -6.71
C GLY A 113 18.93 -9.55 -6.78
N ASP A 114 18.21 -8.53 -7.24
CA ASP A 114 18.75 -7.18 -7.41
C ASP A 114 18.71 -6.39 -6.09
N PRO A 115 19.84 -6.14 -5.42
CA PRO A 115 19.86 -5.51 -4.12
C PRO A 115 19.38 -4.04 -4.14
N THR A 116 19.28 -3.43 -5.33
CA THR A 116 18.84 -2.05 -5.52
C THR A 116 17.31 -1.91 -5.62
N LYS A 117 16.58 -3.01 -5.84
CA LYS A 117 15.12 -3.01 -5.94
C LYS A 117 14.49 -3.18 -4.57
N ARG A 118 14.46 -2.09 -3.81
CA ARG A 118 13.83 -2.04 -2.49
C ARG A 118 12.95 -0.82 -2.36
N ASP A 119 11.76 -1.03 -1.80
CA ASP A 119 10.79 0.01 -1.54
C ASP A 119 10.33 -0.12 -0.09
N TYR A 120 9.91 0.99 0.53
CA TYR A 120 9.37 0.93 1.89
C TYR A 120 8.01 0.22 1.93
N ALA A 121 7.21 0.44 0.88
CA ALA A 121 5.89 -0.14 0.70
C ALA A 121 5.55 -0.20 -0.79
N LEU A 122 4.62 -1.07 -1.16
CA LEU A 122 4.17 -1.25 -2.54
C LEU A 122 2.66 -1.28 -2.61
N LEU A 123 2.06 -0.43 -3.44
CA LEU A 123 0.63 -0.45 -3.75
C LEU A 123 0.42 -1.07 -5.12
N HIS A 124 -0.49 -2.04 -5.21
CA HIS A 124 -1.01 -2.53 -6.48
C HIS A 124 -2.30 -1.79 -6.85
N VAL A 125 -2.34 -1.29 -8.08
CA VAL A 125 -3.45 -0.52 -8.62
C VAL A 125 -3.96 -1.21 -9.87
N GLN A 126 -5.27 -1.37 -9.98
CA GLN A 126 -5.93 -1.96 -11.14
C GLN A 126 -6.78 -0.92 -11.88
N GLY A 127 -7.24 -1.26 -13.08
CA GLY A 127 -8.09 -0.39 -13.88
C GLY A 127 -7.36 0.83 -14.44
N THR A 128 -6.03 0.74 -14.63
CA THR A 128 -5.23 1.80 -15.22
C THR A 128 -5.50 1.91 -16.73
N PRO A 129 -5.11 3.02 -17.39
CA PRO A 129 -5.38 3.23 -18.81
C PRO A 129 -4.93 2.04 -19.68
N GLY A 130 -5.81 1.59 -20.58
CA GLY A 130 -5.61 0.37 -21.37
C GLY A 130 -6.00 -0.95 -20.66
N GLY A 131 -6.72 -0.87 -19.53
CA GLY A 131 -7.21 -2.04 -18.78
C GLY A 131 -6.11 -2.79 -18.06
N GLN A 132 -5.03 -2.10 -17.71
CA GLN A 132 -3.83 -2.70 -17.12
C GLN A 132 -3.84 -2.56 -15.59
N SER A 133 -2.77 -3.05 -14.96
CA SER A 133 -2.43 -2.77 -13.57
C SER A 133 -1.06 -2.10 -13.47
N ALA A 134 -0.79 -1.48 -12.32
CA ALA A 134 0.47 -0.84 -12.01
C ALA A 134 0.88 -1.15 -10.56
N LYS A 135 2.19 -1.11 -10.30
CA LYS A 135 2.76 -1.20 -8.95
C LYS A 135 3.48 0.09 -8.65
N LEU A 136 3.17 0.67 -7.51
CA LEU A 136 3.67 1.98 -7.10
C LEU A 136 4.43 1.83 -5.78
N GLY A 137 5.68 2.28 -5.76
CA GLY A 137 6.42 2.44 -4.51
C GLY A 137 5.78 3.53 -3.66
N VAL A 138 5.59 3.26 -2.38
CA VAL A 138 4.99 4.21 -1.42
C VAL A 138 6.00 4.50 -0.32
N ILE A 139 6.13 5.78 0.05
CA ILE A 139 6.98 6.20 1.16
C ILE A 139 6.07 6.39 2.40
N PRO A 140 6.20 5.54 3.44
CA PRO A 140 5.55 5.75 4.71
C PRO A 140 6.22 6.89 5.46
N GLU A 141 5.49 7.98 5.69
CA GLU A 141 5.74 8.85 6.82
C GLU A 141 5.11 8.22 8.08
N PRO A 142 5.58 8.53 9.31
CA PRO A 142 5.30 7.74 10.52
C PRO A 142 3.82 7.41 10.81
N ALA A 143 2.86 8.13 10.22
CA ALA A 143 1.44 7.78 10.31
C ALA A 143 0.66 7.97 8.98
N THR A 144 1.36 8.32 7.89
CA THR A 144 0.74 8.73 6.64
C THR A 144 1.49 8.16 5.44
N LEU A 145 0.80 7.37 4.64
CA LEU A 145 1.22 6.91 3.33
C LEU A 145 0.67 7.90 2.30
N ILE A 146 1.49 8.89 1.92
CA ILE A 146 1.14 9.83 0.86
C ILE A 146 1.64 9.26 -0.45
N LEU A 147 0.71 8.88 -1.34
CA LEU A 147 1.05 8.40 -2.66
C LEU A 147 0.97 9.54 -3.68
N PHE A 148 2.12 9.92 -4.22
CA PHE A 148 2.20 10.71 -5.44
C PHE A 148 2.07 9.76 -6.63
N GLY A 149 0.85 9.63 -7.15
CA GLY A 149 0.63 8.99 -8.43
C GLY A 149 1.31 9.82 -9.52
N MET A 150 2.58 9.52 -9.82
CA MET A 150 3.21 10.01 -11.05
C MET A 150 2.31 9.59 -12.20
N GLY A 151 1.86 10.57 -12.98
CA GLY A 151 0.87 10.39 -14.03
C GLY A 151 1.07 9.07 -14.76
N LEU A 152 0.09 8.18 -14.66
CA LEU A 152 0.06 6.87 -15.33
C LEU A 152 0.14 6.97 -16.87
N ALA A 153 0.29 8.19 -17.42
CA ALA A 153 0.64 8.47 -18.81
C ALA A 153 2.13 8.22 -19.16
N ALA A 154 3.05 8.12 -18.20
CA ALA A 154 4.48 8.11 -18.49
C ALA A 154 4.99 6.89 -19.29
N PRO A 155 4.53 5.64 -19.09
CA PRO A 155 4.96 4.53 -19.95
C PRO A 155 4.25 4.51 -21.31
N LEU A 156 3.08 5.15 -21.43
CA LEU A 156 2.30 5.18 -22.68
C LEU A 156 2.81 6.26 -23.66
N ALA A 157 3.20 7.43 -23.16
CA ALA A 157 3.80 8.48 -23.99
C ALA A 157 5.18 8.08 -24.56
N ALA A 158 5.96 7.28 -23.83
CA ALA A 158 7.24 6.75 -24.32
C ALA A 158 7.07 5.77 -25.49
N ARG A 159 5.96 5.04 -25.53
CA ARG A 159 5.66 4.07 -26.60
C ARG A 159 5.11 4.74 -27.87
N TRP A 160 4.55 5.94 -27.74
CA TRP A 160 4.01 6.71 -28.88
C TRP A 160 5.04 7.64 -29.53
N ARG A 161 6.17 7.92 -28.87
CA ARG A 161 7.30 8.68 -29.45
C ARG A 161 8.22 7.88 -30.37
N LYS A 162 7.96 6.58 -30.57
CA LYS A 162 8.69 5.71 -31.52
C LYS A 162 7.77 5.16 -32.62
N ARG A 163 7.05 6.05 -33.29
CA ARG A 163 6.48 5.79 -34.62
C ARG A 163 6.78 6.96 -35.52
#